data_AF-A0A933TYA2-F1
#
_entry.id   AF-A0A933TYA2-F1
#
_cell.length_a   1.000
_cell.length_b   1.000
_cell.length_c   1.000
_cell.angle_alpha   90.00
_cell.angle_beta   90.00
_cell.angle_gamma   90.00
#
_symmetry.space_group_name_H-M   'P 1'
#
loop_
_entity.id
_entity.type
_entity.pdbx_description
1 polymer ?
#
loop_
_entity_poly.entity_id
_entity_poly.type
_entity_poly.pdbx_seq_one_letter_code
_entity_poly.pdbx_strand_id
1 'polypeptide(L)' 'MNNIAKTAEYPPLTPDDIYVLRGKPAAKNVVSAGSTMRGREEWIYYHTDAKTQEHYVFHDGWLVSWTKKEK' A
#
# COMPACT_ATOMS: atom_id res chain seq x y z
N MET A 1 -20.10 -19.87 -13.21
CA MET A 1 -19.68 -18.45 -13.16
C MET A 1 -18.35 -18.41 -12.43
N ASN A 2 -17.24 -18.42 -13.17
CA ASN A 2 -15.89 -18.43 -12.59
C ASN A 2 -15.52 -17.00 -12.20
N ASN A 3 -15.48 -16.75 -10.89
CA ASN A 3 -14.94 -15.52 -10.33
C ASN A 3 -13.41 -15.64 -10.25
N ILE A 4 -12.76 -15.78 -11.40
CA ILE A 4 -11.32 -15.57 -11.50
C ILE A 4 -11.11 -14.07 -11.37
N ALA A 5 -10.78 -13.62 -10.16
CA ALA A 5 -10.25 -12.29 -9.93
C ALA A 5 -9.16 -12.08 -10.99
N LYS A 6 -9.37 -11.15 -11.92
CA LYS A 6 -8.31 -10.70 -12.81
C LYS A 6 -7.20 -10.20 -11.89
N THR A 7 -6.17 -11.01 -11.68
CA THR A 7 -4.84 -10.51 -11.38
C THR A 7 -4.50 -9.65 -12.57
N ALA A 8 -4.91 -8.38 -12.51
CA ALA A 8 -4.25 -7.37 -13.28
C ALA A 8 -2.78 -7.52 -12.90
N GLU A 9 -1.97 -7.99 -13.84
CA GLU A 9 -0.51 -7.95 -13.78
C GLU A 9 -0.14 -6.47 -13.75
N TYR A 10 -0.38 -5.82 -12.61
CA TYR A 10 0.15 -4.51 -12.34
C TYR A 10 1.66 -4.70 -12.26
N PRO A 11 2.45 -3.85 -12.94
CA PRO A 11 3.89 -3.83 -12.72
C PRO A 11 4.12 -3.70 -11.22
N PRO A 12 5.16 -4.34 -10.66
CA PRO A 12 5.39 -4.31 -9.24
C PRO A 12 5.56 -2.85 -8.81
N LEU A 13 4.54 -2.30 -8.13
CA LEU A 13 4.46 -0.89 -7.80
C LEU A 13 5.43 -0.58 -6.68
N THR A 14 6.19 0.50 -6.81
CA THR A 14 7.11 0.96 -5.77
C THR A 14 6.45 2.01 -4.86
N PRO A 15 7.01 2.31 -3.68
CA PRO A 15 6.58 3.44 -2.87
C PRO A 15 6.53 4.75 -3.67
N ASP A 16 7.50 4.99 -4.57
CA ASP A 16 7.53 6.16 -5.43
C ASP A 16 6.34 6.22 -6.40
N ASP A 17 5.98 5.08 -7.03
CA ASP A 17 4.80 5.03 -7.90
C ASP A 17 3.52 5.37 -7.12
N ILE A 18 3.37 4.81 -5.92
CA ILE A 18 2.22 5.11 -5.05
C ILE A 18 2.24 6.57 -4.60
N TYR A 19 3.41 7.13 -4.33
CA TYR A 19 3.57 8.54 -3.96
C TYR A 19 3.19 9.47 -5.11
N VAL A 20 3.54 9.15 -6.35
CA VAL A 20 3.14 9.93 -7.53
C VAL A 20 1.62 9.85 -7.74
N LEU A 21 1.02 8.67 -7.54
CA LEU A 21 -0.41 8.44 -7.78
C LEU A 21 -1.31 9.02 -6.67
N ARG A 22 -0.88 8.95 -5.41
CA ARG A 22 -1.69 9.31 -4.23
C ARG A 22 -1.18 10.55 -3.50
N GLY A 23 0.04 10.99 -3.78
CA GLY A 23 0.71 12.04 -3.05
C GLY A 23 1.24 11.56 -1.70
N LYS A 24 1.25 12.48 -0.73
CA LYS A 24 1.78 12.20 0.61
C LYS A 24 0.81 11.33 1.41
N PRO A 25 1.24 10.18 1.98
CA PRO A 25 0.41 9.40 2.88
C PRO A 25 0.12 10.18 4.16
N ALA A 26 -1.03 9.92 4.75
CA ALA A 26 -1.40 10.50 6.03
C ALA A 26 -0.58 9.92 7.19
N ALA A 27 -0.22 8.64 7.09
CA ALA A 27 0.75 8.01 7.98
C ALA A 27 1.70 7.11 7.18
N LYS A 28 2.99 7.13 7.54
CA LYS A 28 4.04 6.27 6.99
C LYS A 28 4.81 5.63 8.13
N ASN A 29 4.82 4.30 8.18
CA ASN A 29 5.58 3.50 9.14
C ASN A 29 6.66 2.72 8.39
N VAL A 30 7.92 2.87 8.80
CA VAL A 30 9.06 2.16 8.19
C VAL A 30 9.73 1.30 9.24
N VAL A 31 9.76 -0.02 9.03
CA VAL A 31 10.42 -0.95 9.95
C VAL A 31 11.89 -1.08 9.55
N SER A 32 12.77 -0.45 10.35
CA SER A 32 14.21 -0.44 10.10
C SER A 32 14.91 -1.75 10.52
N ALA A 33 16.16 -1.92 10.06
CA ALA A 33 16.91 -3.17 9.92
C ALA A 33 17.21 -4.00 11.20
N GLY A 34 16.69 -3.61 12.37
CA GLY A 34 16.87 -4.33 13.63
C GLY A 34 15.77 -5.34 13.99
N SER A 35 14.73 -5.48 13.16
CA SER A 35 13.60 -6.38 13.41
C SER A 35 13.49 -7.47 12.33
N THR A 36 12.97 -8.65 12.68
CA THR A 36 12.70 -9.79 11.75
C THR A 36 11.78 -9.45 10.57
N MET A 37 11.13 -8.27 10.57
CA MET A 37 10.34 -7.69 9.49
C MET A 37 11.11 -6.58 8.74
N ARG A 38 12.41 -6.80 8.53
CA ARG A 38 13.31 -5.85 7.84
C ARG A 38 12.79 -5.54 6.45
N GLY A 39 12.78 -4.26 6.09
CA GLY A 39 12.40 -3.82 4.74
C GLY A 39 10.89 -3.66 4.53
N ARG A 40 10.07 -3.83 5.59
CA ARG A 40 8.63 -3.55 5.55
C ARG A 40 8.36 -2.06 5.75
N GLU A 41 7.56 -1.49 4.84
CA GLU A 41 7.10 -0.10 4.89
C GLU A 41 5.58 -0.08 4.70
N GLU A 42 4.86 0.69 5.52
CA GLU A 42 3.38 0.71 5.56
C GLU A 42 2.87 2.14 5.45
N TRP A 43 2.01 2.40 4.48
CA TRP A 43 1.47 3.72 4.19
C TRP A 43 -0.05 3.71 4.32
N ILE A 44 -0.59 4.71 5.01
CA ILE A 44 -2.02 4.86 5.23
C ILE A 44 -2.46 6.19 4.62
N TYR A 45 -3.48 6.13 3.78
CA TYR A 45 -4.17 7.28 3.21
C TYR A 45 -5.59 7.35 3.78
N TYR A 46 -6.04 8.56 4.13
CA TYR A 46 -7.41 8.82 4.53
C TYR A 46 -8.05 9.74 3.48
N HIS A 47 -9.12 9.27 2.85
CA HIS A 47 -9.94 10.09 1.97
C HIS A 47 -11.14 10.59 2.75
N THR A 48 -11.09 11.86 3.17
CA THR A 48 -12.14 12.53 3.94
C THR A 48 -13.48 12.55 3.20
N ASP A 49 -13.45 12.69 1.88
CA ASP A 49 -14.65 12.77 1.04
C ASP A 49 -15.43 11.46 0.98
N ALA A 50 -14.74 10.32 1.11
CA ALA A 50 -15.33 9.01 0.94
C ALA A 50 -15.38 8.19 2.25
N LYS A 51 -14.90 8.72 3.37
CA LYS A 51 -14.65 7.97 4.61
C LYS A 51 -13.88 6.66 4.36
N THR A 52 -12.99 6.68 3.37
CA THR A 52 -12.22 5.51 2.99
C THR A 52 -10.79 5.63 3.48
N GLN A 53 -10.28 4.54 4.04
CA GLN A 53 -8.89 4.38 4.43
C GLN A 53 -8.24 3.40 3.47
N GLU A 54 -7.13 3.77 2.87
CA GLU A 54 -6.30 2.89 2.06
C GLU A 54 -5.00 2.58 2.81
N HIS A 55 -4.66 1.31 2.90
CA HIS A 55 -3.45 0.83 3.56
C HIS A 55 -2.59 0.09 2.54
N TYR A 56 -1.38 0.59 2.29
CA TYR A 56 -0.40 0.02 1.38
C TYR A 56 0.75 -0.57 2.18
N VAL A 57 1.14 -1.80 1.90
CA VAL A 57 2.25 -2.51 2.53
C VAL A 57 3.28 -2.82 1.47
N PHE A 58 4.49 -2.33 1.70
CA PHE A 58 5.66 -2.56 0.89
C PHE A 58 6.65 -3.46 1.62
N HIS A 59 7.37 -4.29 0.88
CA HIS A 59 8.46 -5.12 1.37
C HIS A 59 9.61 -5.04 0.36
N ASP A 60 10.82 -4.74 0.84
CA ASP A 60 12.02 -4.56 -0.01
C ASP A 60 11.81 -3.58 -1.19
N GLY A 61 11.02 -2.51 -0.97
CA GLY A 61 10.75 -1.49 -1.99
C GLY A 61 9.65 -1.84 -2.99
N TRP A 62 8.94 -2.94 -2.80
CA TRP A 62 7.85 -3.38 -3.66
C TRP A 62 6.53 -3.47 -2.92
N LEU A 63 5.44 -3.05 -3.54
CA LEU A 63 4.10 -3.21 -3.00
C LEU A 63 3.75 -4.69 -2.95
N VAL A 64 3.56 -5.21 -1.74
CA VAL A 64 3.19 -6.61 -1.50
C VAL A 64 1.72 -6.77 -1.15
N SER A 65 1.09 -5.72 -0.61
CA SER A 65 -0.34 -5.77 -0.28
C SER A 65 -0.94 -4.36 -0.25
N TRP A 66 -2.22 -4.27 -0.60
CA TRP A 66 -3.00 -3.07 -0.40
C TRP A 66 -4.42 -3.44 0.04
N THR A 67 -4.99 -2.64 0.94
CA THR A 67 -6.35 -2.84 1.45
C THR A 67 -7.07 -1.51 1.53
N LYS A 68 -8.31 -1.45 1.04
CA LYS A 68 -9.21 -0.31 1.22
C LYS A 68 -10.31 -0.69 2.22
N LYS A 69 -10.49 0.11 3.26
CA LYS A 69 -11.60 0.01 4.22
C LYS A 69 -12.52 1.21 4.05
N GLU A 70 -13.80 0.95 3.89
CA GLU A 70 -14.86 1.97 3.82
C GLU A 70 -15.56 2.01 5.18
N LYS A 71 -15.81 3.21 5.72
CA LYS A 71 -16.37 3.42 7.06
C LYS A 71 -17.72 4.15 7.04
#